data_AF-A0A937PZH0-F1
#
_entry.id   AF-A0A937PZH0-F1
#
_cell.length_a   1.000
_cell.length_b   1.000
_cell.length_c   1.000
_cell.angle_alpha   90.00
_cell.angle_beta   90.00
_cell.angle_gamma   90.00
#
_symmetry.space_group_name_H-M   'P 1'
#
loop_
_entity.id
_entity.type
_entity.pdbx_description
1 polymer ?
#
loop_
_entity_poly.entity_id
_entity_poly.type
_entity_poly.pdbx_seq_one_letter_code
_entity_poly.pdbx_strand_id
1 'polypeptide(L)'
;MRQRLISGIIGLAVVVCAYQADVLAGAAAVKGKWGKVVPIADDNHPNLYYNQSEIDELRKMILVEKSPRRLVDHYNTWCKGVEAIEIVHPWRRTHPEHMYEGRNVMKHNIYAAISYMIEPTQAKANKIKTCIYGFIKEAPNGTNGDHGAGTVGLSTTWLYDLALAYHPDTFTDSEKSEIRNWFKKCAEAGRYLSTNRSTNGSLYSTSSKGDSPPFTREGKKISYKPNWFSGAMLSGLCSALLSGDQAAVDFWADSGWPHDMLVSDGFTDTWPPLTCNMYDLVMHIKAIFPSGANSDTYTRDSFRPSDWSVHCSYDSDTQSYHDAQAQYILWAAEAAYHNGMTRVFEISDEYTKYSTSSSVFPGGKPYPDNTPGLLRHHLFTVGVRGVQNRRTGNKHLMGWEQPTWMGYRRYDNATVTNGAQTSYNMWGAKENVMWRNNHSVHMGLPRRVVYSDTPPPPSPAAPNNLKVK
;
A
#
# COMPACT_ATOMS: atom_id res chain seq x y z
N MET A 1 26.40 -0.58 -51.46
CA MET A 1 26.04 0.18 -50.25
C MET A 1 24.65 -0.17 -49.70
N ARG A 2 23.57 -0.21 -50.52
CA ARG A 2 22.20 -0.59 -50.09
C ARG A 2 22.06 -1.96 -49.41
N GLN A 3 22.70 -3.02 -49.91
CA GLN A 3 22.61 -4.37 -49.30
C GLN A 3 23.20 -4.46 -47.90
N ARG A 4 24.25 -3.68 -47.58
CA ARG A 4 24.86 -3.66 -46.23
C ARG A 4 23.96 -2.94 -45.22
N LEU A 5 23.22 -1.91 -45.66
CA LEU A 5 22.26 -1.20 -44.82
C LEU A 5 21.05 -2.09 -44.47
N ILE A 6 20.52 -2.82 -45.45
CA ILE A 6 19.38 -3.72 -45.27
C ILE A 6 19.75 -4.90 -44.35
N SER A 7 20.95 -5.47 -44.53
CA SER A 7 21.44 -6.56 -43.67
C SER A 7 21.68 -6.11 -42.23
N GLY A 8 22.15 -4.87 -42.03
CA GLY A 8 22.31 -4.29 -40.69
C GLY A 8 20.98 -4.02 -39.98
N ILE A 9 19.96 -3.53 -40.69
CA ILE A 9 18.62 -3.30 -40.12
C ILE A 9 17.93 -4.61 -39.76
N ILE A 10 18.05 -5.65 -40.61
CA ILE A 10 17.48 -6.97 -40.32
C ILE A 10 18.20 -7.61 -39.13
N GLY A 11 19.54 -7.51 -39.06
CA GLY A 11 20.31 -8.00 -37.91
C GLY A 11 19.90 -7.31 -36.60
N LEU A 12 19.71 -5.99 -36.63
CA LEU A 12 19.24 -5.23 -35.46
C LEU A 12 17.81 -5.64 -35.06
N ALA A 13 16.91 -5.81 -36.03
CA ALA A 13 15.54 -6.24 -35.78
C ALA A 13 15.47 -7.65 -35.17
N VAL A 14 16.29 -8.58 -35.65
CA VAL A 14 16.37 -9.96 -35.11
C VAL A 14 16.90 -9.95 -33.67
N VAL A 15 17.92 -9.15 -33.36
CA VAL A 15 18.44 -9.02 -31.99
C VAL A 15 17.40 -8.38 -31.06
N VAL A 16 16.69 -7.35 -31.50
CA VAL A 16 15.62 -6.72 -30.71
C VAL A 16 14.44 -7.68 -30.48
N CYS A 17 14.03 -8.45 -31.49
CA CYS A 17 12.97 -9.44 -31.37
C CYS A 17 13.37 -10.62 -30.47
N ALA A 18 14.62 -11.10 -30.56
CA ALA A 18 15.12 -12.15 -29.67
C ALA A 18 15.18 -11.69 -28.21
N TYR A 19 15.65 -10.46 -27.96
CA TYR A 19 15.67 -9.88 -26.61
C TYR A 19 14.26 -9.70 -26.05
N GLN A 20 13.29 -9.28 -26.88
CA GLN A 20 11.88 -9.21 -26.48
C GLN A 20 11.28 -10.58 -26.21
N ALA A 21 11.62 -11.61 -26.99
CA ALA A 21 11.15 -12.97 -26.80
C ALA A 21 11.66 -13.57 -25.48
N ASP A 22 12.93 -13.36 -25.12
CA ASP A 22 13.49 -13.81 -23.84
C ASP A 22 12.92 -13.06 -22.64
N VAL A 23 12.68 -11.74 -22.77
CA VAL A 23 11.99 -10.95 -21.73
C VAL A 23 10.55 -11.42 -21.54
N LEU A 24 9.84 -11.77 -22.62
CA LEU A 24 8.47 -12.29 -22.55
C LEU A 24 8.39 -13.74 -22.05
N ALA A 25 9.37 -14.59 -22.40
CA ALA A 25 9.47 -15.96 -21.91
C ALA A 25 9.83 -16.01 -20.42
N GLY A 26 10.74 -15.15 -19.95
CA GLY A 26 11.02 -14.95 -18.53
C GLY A 26 9.83 -14.37 -17.77
N ALA A 27 9.03 -13.50 -18.41
CA ALA A 27 7.83 -12.93 -17.80
C ALA A 27 6.72 -13.95 -17.55
N ALA A 28 6.52 -14.89 -18.47
CA ALA A 28 5.56 -15.98 -18.32
C ALA A 28 5.94 -16.97 -17.20
N ALA A 29 7.22 -17.12 -16.88
CA ALA A 29 7.70 -18.00 -15.81
C ALA A 29 7.57 -17.39 -14.38
N VAL A 30 7.39 -16.08 -14.26
CA VAL A 30 7.30 -15.36 -12.97
C VAL A 30 5.85 -15.09 -12.56
N LYS A 31 4.96 -14.85 -13.53
CA LYS A 31 3.54 -14.53 -13.28
C LYS A 31 2.82 -15.69 -12.59
N GLY A 32 2.07 -15.39 -11.54
CA GLY A 32 1.26 -16.38 -10.82
C GLY A 32 2.04 -17.20 -9.79
N LYS A 33 3.36 -16.97 -9.63
CA LYS A 33 4.19 -17.63 -8.60
C LYS A 33 3.61 -17.49 -7.19
N TRP A 34 2.91 -16.40 -6.93
CA TRP A 34 2.35 -16.03 -5.63
C TRP A 34 0.83 -16.29 -5.52
N GLY A 35 0.27 -16.95 -6.53
CA GLY A 35 -1.17 -17.06 -6.76
C GLY A 35 -1.64 -16.10 -7.88
N LYS A 36 -2.84 -16.34 -8.38
CA LYS A 36 -3.44 -15.54 -9.46
C LYS A 36 -4.55 -14.68 -8.89
N VAL A 37 -4.40 -13.36 -8.96
CA VAL A 37 -5.49 -12.45 -8.60
C VAL A 37 -6.56 -12.51 -9.69
N VAL A 38 -7.81 -12.65 -9.29
CA VAL A 38 -8.99 -12.59 -10.17
C VAL A 38 -9.87 -11.41 -9.79
N PRO A 39 -10.62 -10.81 -10.72
CA PRO A 39 -11.66 -9.84 -10.37
C PRO A 39 -12.67 -10.42 -9.35
N ILE A 40 -13.28 -9.54 -8.56
CA ILE A 40 -14.33 -9.95 -7.62
C ILE A 40 -15.57 -10.32 -8.44
N ALA A 41 -16.03 -11.57 -8.31
CA ALA A 41 -17.24 -12.04 -8.98
C ALA A 41 -18.51 -11.43 -8.35
N ASP A 42 -19.57 -11.27 -9.15
CA ASP A 42 -20.85 -10.63 -8.77
C ASP A 42 -21.50 -11.27 -7.53
N ASP A 43 -21.23 -12.55 -7.29
CA ASP A 43 -21.75 -13.35 -6.19
C ASP A 43 -20.74 -13.55 -5.04
N ASN A 44 -19.56 -12.93 -5.13
CA ASN A 44 -18.48 -13.08 -4.17
C ASN A 44 -18.16 -11.75 -3.46
N HIS A 45 -19.19 -11.09 -2.94
CA HIS A 45 -19.08 -9.88 -2.13
C HIS A 45 -19.49 -10.17 -0.67
N PRO A 46 -18.82 -9.58 0.34
CA PRO A 46 -17.70 -8.65 0.23
C PRO A 46 -16.38 -9.41 0.11
N ASN A 47 -15.42 -8.89 -0.67
CA ASN A 47 -14.14 -9.56 -0.85
C ASN A 47 -12.98 -8.61 -1.17
N LEU A 48 -13.14 -7.29 -1.00
CA LEU A 48 -12.08 -6.33 -1.28
C LEU A 48 -10.99 -6.30 -0.18
N TYR A 49 -11.37 -6.15 1.09
CA TYR A 49 -10.39 -6.12 2.21
C TYR A 49 -10.74 -7.08 3.35
N TYR A 50 -11.99 -7.55 3.36
CA TYR A 50 -12.49 -8.57 4.26
C TYR A 50 -13.45 -9.45 3.49
N ASN A 51 -13.44 -10.73 3.84
CA ASN A 51 -14.55 -11.61 3.51
C ASN A 51 -15.64 -11.57 4.60
N GLN A 52 -16.78 -12.19 4.33
CA GLN A 52 -17.92 -12.19 5.25
C GLN A 52 -17.58 -12.75 6.65
N SER A 53 -16.74 -13.80 6.73
CA SER A 53 -16.38 -14.40 8.03
C SER A 53 -15.55 -13.49 8.91
N GLU A 54 -14.63 -12.70 8.32
CA GLU A 54 -13.84 -11.72 9.08
C GLU A 54 -14.72 -10.54 9.54
N ILE A 55 -15.70 -10.14 8.73
CA ILE A 55 -16.68 -9.11 9.10
C ILE A 55 -17.56 -9.58 10.26
N ASP A 56 -18.02 -10.83 10.23
CA ASP A 56 -18.84 -11.39 11.30
C ASP A 56 -18.07 -11.50 12.63
N GLU A 57 -16.79 -11.86 12.58
CA GLU A 57 -15.90 -11.82 13.76
C GLU A 57 -15.78 -10.38 14.28
N LEU A 58 -15.53 -9.40 13.41
CA LEU A 58 -15.43 -8.00 13.80
C LEU A 58 -16.74 -7.44 14.38
N ARG A 59 -17.89 -7.81 13.80
CA ARG A 59 -19.23 -7.49 14.32
C ARG A 59 -19.44 -8.09 15.69
N LYS A 60 -19.08 -9.37 15.89
CA LYS A 60 -19.19 -10.04 17.19
C LYS A 60 -18.37 -9.30 18.25
N MET A 61 -17.11 -8.97 17.94
CA MET A 61 -16.21 -8.22 18.82
C MET A 61 -16.78 -6.84 19.21
N ILE A 62 -17.33 -6.10 18.24
CA ILE A 62 -17.81 -4.72 18.45
C ILE A 62 -19.22 -4.67 19.05
N LEU A 63 -20.14 -5.51 18.60
CA LEU A 63 -21.56 -5.42 18.92
C LEU A 63 -21.95 -6.32 20.09
N VAL A 64 -21.32 -7.49 20.25
CA VAL A 64 -21.69 -8.51 21.24
C VAL A 64 -20.69 -8.57 22.39
N GLU A 65 -19.44 -8.91 22.10
CA GLU A 65 -18.41 -9.12 23.13
C GLU A 65 -17.93 -7.81 23.75
N LYS A 66 -18.08 -6.70 23.01
CA LYS A 66 -17.59 -5.38 23.40
C LYS A 66 -16.10 -5.41 23.76
N SER A 67 -15.32 -6.24 23.08
CA SER A 67 -13.91 -6.49 23.36
C SER A 67 -13.11 -6.60 22.06
N PRO A 68 -11.92 -5.99 21.99
CA PRO A 68 -11.28 -5.18 23.02
C PRO A 68 -11.96 -3.80 23.14
N ARG A 69 -12.01 -3.23 24.36
CA ARG A 69 -12.80 -2.02 24.64
C ARG A 69 -12.47 -0.83 23.74
N ARG A 70 -11.19 -0.62 23.44
CA ARG A 70 -10.73 0.45 22.54
C ARG A 70 -11.21 0.30 21.10
N LEU A 71 -11.37 -0.92 20.57
CA LEU A 71 -11.99 -1.13 19.25
C LEU A 71 -13.45 -0.67 19.27
N VAL A 72 -14.16 -0.98 20.36
CA VAL A 72 -15.55 -0.53 20.57
C VAL A 72 -15.62 0.99 20.69
N ASP A 73 -14.72 1.60 21.46
CA ASP A 73 -14.67 3.05 21.62
C ASP A 73 -14.30 3.74 20.30
N HIS A 74 -13.37 3.18 19.52
CA HIS A 74 -13.04 3.70 18.18
C HIS A 74 -14.26 3.67 17.27
N TYR A 75 -14.96 2.53 17.22
CA TYR A 75 -16.17 2.39 16.42
C TYR A 75 -17.24 3.39 16.85
N ASN A 76 -17.54 3.46 18.15
CA ASN A 76 -18.58 4.34 18.68
C ASN A 76 -18.27 5.82 18.47
N THR A 77 -16.99 6.23 18.59
CA THR A 77 -16.59 7.63 18.46
C THR A 77 -16.52 8.07 17.01
N TRP A 78 -16.04 7.22 16.09
CA TRP A 78 -15.64 7.67 14.76
C TRP A 78 -16.42 7.07 13.59
N CYS A 79 -17.03 5.89 13.77
CA CYS A 79 -17.63 5.13 12.66
C CYS A 79 -19.14 4.94 12.82
N LYS A 80 -19.64 4.78 14.05
CA LYS A 80 -21.04 4.45 14.29
C LYS A 80 -21.96 5.51 13.71
N GLY A 81 -22.89 5.09 12.87
CA GLY A 81 -23.87 5.96 12.22
C GLY A 81 -23.34 6.84 11.09
N VAL A 82 -22.04 6.78 10.75
CA VAL A 82 -21.48 7.57 9.64
C VAL A 82 -22.04 7.08 8.30
N GLU A 83 -22.55 8.02 7.50
CA GLU A 83 -23.04 7.78 6.13
C GLU A 83 -22.00 8.24 5.09
N ALA A 84 -22.04 7.63 3.91
CA ALA A 84 -21.17 8.04 2.80
C ALA A 84 -21.52 9.46 2.33
N ILE A 85 -20.48 10.23 2.00
CA ILE A 85 -20.60 11.58 1.46
C ILE A 85 -20.07 11.63 0.02
N GLU A 86 -20.69 12.50 -0.77
CA GLU A 86 -20.27 12.78 -2.12
C GLU A 86 -18.94 13.55 -2.16
N ILE A 87 -18.36 13.56 -3.34
CA ILE A 87 -17.27 14.47 -3.69
C ILE A 87 -17.77 15.93 -3.65
N VAL A 88 -16.94 16.88 -3.20
CA VAL A 88 -17.30 18.32 -3.22
C VAL A 88 -17.32 18.80 -4.67
N HIS A 89 -18.41 19.48 -5.08
CA HIS A 89 -18.55 20.05 -6.42
C HIS A 89 -18.56 21.60 -6.40
N PRO A 90 -17.78 22.27 -7.26
CA PRO A 90 -16.81 21.67 -8.19
C PRO A 90 -15.60 21.14 -7.42
N TRP A 91 -14.99 20.06 -7.92
CA TRP A 91 -13.71 19.61 -7.37
C TRP A 91 -12.65 20.67 -7.65
N ARG A 92 -12.03 21.20 -6.59
CA ARG A 92 -10.92 22.13 -6.78
C ARG A 92 -9.83 21.42 -7.58
N ARG A 93 -9.18 22.09 -8.52
CA ARG A 93 -8.12 21.49 -9.36
C ARG A 93 -6.72 22.00 -9.03
N THR A 94 -6.60 22.91 -8.08
CA THR A 94 -5.33 23.52 -7.68
C THR A 94 -4.75 22.81 -6.47
N HIS A 95 -3.48 22.41 -6.56
CA HIS A 95 -2.73 21.92 -5.40
C HIS A 95 -2.45 23.12 -4.46
N PRO A 96 -2.56 22.99 -3.13
CA PRO A 96 -2.80 21.75 -2.35
C PRO A 96 -4.27 21.49 -1.99
N GLU A 97 -5.19 22.37 -2.36
CA GLU A 97 -6.57 22.38 -1.82
C GLU A 97 -7.35 21.11 -2.18
N HIS A 98 -7.26 20.66 -3.44
CA HIS A 98 -7.91 19.45 -3.90
C HIS A 98 -7.41 18.16 -3.21
N MET A 99 -6.15 18.16 -2.79
CA MET A 99 -5.55 17.06 -2.05
C MET A 99 -6.16 16.94 -0.66
N TYR A 100 -6.43 18.06 0.01
CA TYR A 100 -7.04 18.05 1.33
C TYR A 100 -8.52 17.73 1.30
N GLU A 101 -9.27 18.31 0.35
CA GLU A 101 -10.68 17.99 0.15
C GLU A 101 -10.86 16.50 -0.16
N GLY A 102 -10.09 15.98 -1.11
CA GLY A 102 -10.16 14.57 -1.46
C GLY A 102 -9.79 13.61 -0.35
N ARG A 103 -8.73 13.92 0.42
CA ARG A 103 -8.36 13.12 1.60
C ARG A 103 -9.45 13.13 2.66
N ASN A 104 -10.13 14.25 2.88
CA ASN A 104 -11.21 14.34 3.86
C ASN A 104 -12.43 13.50 3.42
N VAL A 105 -12.79 13.56 2.13
CA VAL A 105 -13.87 12.73 1.58
C VAL A 105 -13.51 11.24 1.65
N MET A 106 -12.30 10.87 1.25
CA MET A 106 -11.79 9.50 1.39
C MET A 106 -11.89 9.02 2.84
N LYS A 107 -11.35 9.82 3.78
CA LYS A 107 -11.37 9.54 5.22
C LYS A 107 -12.78 9.25 5.72
N HIS A 108 -13.71 10.16 5.42
CA HIS A 108 -15.09 10.05 5.85
C HIS A 108 -15.76 8.81 5.27
N ASN A 109 -15.54 8.55 3.99
CA ASN A 109 -16.13 7.41 3.31
C ASN A 109 -15.53 6.07 3.76
N ILE A 110 -14.30 6.02 4.27
CA ILE A 110 -13.79 4.81 4.93
C ILE A 110 -14.51 4.58 6.26
N TYR A 111 -14.78 5.62 7.06
CA TYR A 111 -15.60 5.47 8.27
C TYR A 111 -17.03 5.06 7.94
N ALA A 112 -17.61 5.58 6.85
CA ALA A 112 -18.91 5.12 6.34
C ALA A 112 -18.87 3.64 5.92
N ALA A 113 -17.81 3.19 5.25
CA ALA A 113 -17.63 1.79 4.88
C ALA A 113 -17.59 0.89 6.12
N ILE A 114 -16.84 1.27 7.15
CA ILE A 114 -16.81 0.55 8.43
C ILE A 114 -18.19 0.58 9.10
N SER A 115 -18.85 1.74 9.14
CA SER A 115 -20.21 1.89 9.69
C SER A 115 -21.21 0.94 9.04
N TYR A 116 -21.13 0.84 7.71
CA TYR A 116 -22.02 0.00 6.91
C TYR A 116 -21.66 -1.48 7.02
N MET A 117 -20.37 -1.80 7.05
CA MET A 117 -19.86 -3.15 7.31
C MET A 117 -20.34 -3.68 8.67
N ILE A 118 -20.37 -2.87 9.72
CA ILE A 118 -20.79 -3.32 11.07
C ILE A 118 -22.32 -3.29 11.23
N GLU A 119 -23.00 -2.23 10.77
CA GLU A 119 -24.45 -2.05 10.88
C GLU A 119 -25.04 -1.63 9.51
N PRO A 120 -25.25 -2.58 8.57
CA PRO A 120 -25.74 -2.26 7.23
C PRO A 120 -27.23 -1.91 7.26
N THR A 121 -27.63 -0.86 6.54
CA THR A 121 -29.03 -0.48 6.36
C THR A 121 -29.31 0.01 4.94
N GLN A 122 -30.55 -0.11 4.46
CA GLN A 122 -30.93 0.38 3.14
C GLN A 122 -30.67 1.89 2.99
N ALA A 123 -30.86 2.68 4.05
CA ALA A 123 -30.57 4.12 4.04
C ALA A 123 -29.09 4.41 3.74
N LYS A 124 -28.16 3.69 4.39
CA LYS A 124 -26.72 3.79 4.11
C LYS A 124 -26.39 3.31 2.70
N ALA A 125 -27.04 2.24 2.22
CA ALA A 125 -26.86 1.75 0.85
C ALA A 125 -27.25 2.82 -0.20
N ASN A 126 -28.37 3.52 0.03
CA ASN A 126 -28.79 4.63 -0.84
C ASN A 126 -27.76 5.78 -0.83
N LYS A 127 -27.18 6.11 0.33
CA LYS A 127 -26.09 7.10 0.43
C LYS A 127 -24.83 6.67 -0.30
N ILE A 128 -24.48 5.38 -0.27
CA ILE A 128 -23.38 4.81 -1.05
C ILE A 128 -23.63 4.99 -2.54
N LYS A 129 -24.83 4.66 -3.02
CA LYS A 129 -25.22 4.87 -4.42
C LYS A 129 -25.06 6.34 -4.83
N THR A 130 -25.62 7.27 -4.05
CA THR A 130 -25.49 8.70 -4.29
C THR A 130 -24.03 9.15 -4.33
N CYS A 131 -23.21 8.69 -3.36
CA CYS A 131 -21.77 8.95 -3.33
C CYS A 131 -21.08 8.53 -4.63
N ILE A 132 -21.23 7.27 -5.05
CA ILE A 132 -20.59 6.74 -6.27
C ILE A 132 -21.00 7.55 -7.50
N TYR A 133 -22.28 7.88 -7.67
CA TYR A 133 -22.73 8.69 -8.80
C TYR A 133 -22.21 10.14 -8.75
N GLY A 134 -22.01 10.70 -7.55
CA GLY A 134 -21.31 11.97 -7.39
C GLY A 134 -19.89 11.93 -7.97
N PHE A 135 -19.15 10.84 -7.72
CA PHE A 135 -17.82 10.63 -8.31
C PHE A 135 -17.86 10.42 -9.82
N ILE A 136 -18.81 9.62 -10.33
CA ILE A 136 -18.99 9.41 -11.77
C ILE A 136 -19.25 10.74 -12.48
N LYS A 137 -20.10 11.59 -11.89
CA LYS A 137 -20.43 12.92 -12.43
C LYS A 137 -19.21 13.85 -12.48
N GLU A 138 -18.43 13.90 -11.40
CA GLU A 138 -17.26 14.79 -11.30
C GLU A 138 -16.07 14.30 -12.12
N ALA A 139 -15.88 12.97 -12.20
CA ALA A 139 -14.77 12.32 -12.87
C ALA A 139 -15.24 11.22 -13.84
N PRO A 140 -15.97 11.55 -14.93
CA PRO A 140 -16.58 10.56 -15.83
C PRO A 140 -15.58 9.70 -16.61
N ASN A 141 -14.32 10.16 -16.68
CA ASN A 141 -13.20 9.44 -17.30
C ASN A 141 -12.34 8.69 -16.28
N GLY A 142 -12.87 8.48 -15.07
CA GLY A 142 -12.16 7.88 -13.94
C GLY A 142 -11.39 8.91 -13.11
N THR A 143 -11.09 8.55 -11.87
CA THR A 143 -10.22 9.37 -11.00
C THR A 143 -8.77 9.16 -11.42
N ASN A 144 -8.09 10.21 -11.85
CA ASN A 144 -6.64 10.14 -12.10
C ASN A 144 -5.91 9.88 -10.78
N GLY A 145 -4.89 9.03 -10.81
CA GLY A 145 -4.10 8.63 -9.64
C GLY A 145 -3.30 9.74 -8.94
N ASP A 146 -3.55 11.01 -9.27
CA ASP A 146 -2.85 12.16 -8.70
C ASP A 146 -3.21 12.34 -7.22
N HIS A 147 -2.30 12.95 -6.47
CA HIS A 147 -2.22 13.04 -5.01
C HIS A 147 -3.51 13.27 -4.21
N GLY A 148 -4.51 13.90 -4.82
CA GLY A 148 -5.82 14.11 -4.23
C GLY A 148 -6.92 13.20 -4.78
N ALA A 149 -6.99 13.01 -6.10
CA ALA A 149 -8.07 12.28 -6.77
C ALA A 149 -7.91 10.75 -6.71
N GLY A 150 -6.67 10.25 -6.83
CA GLY A 150 -6.36 8.82 -6.81
C GLY A 150 -6.68 8.16 -5.48
N THR A 151 -6.54 8.90 -4.38
CA THR A 151 -6.89 8.44 -3.03
C THR A 151 -8.39 8.34 -2.80
N VAL A 152 -9.23 9.04 -3.58
CA VAL A 152 -10.67 9.11 -3.27
C VAL A 152 -11.45 7.98 -3.93
N GLY A 153 -10.96 7.45 -5.06
CA GLY A 153 -11.49 6.22 -5.65
C GLY A 153 -11.41 5.01 -4.69
N LEU A 154 -10.43 4.99 -3.78
CA LEU A 154 -10.25 3.91 -2.80
C LEU A 154 -11.48 3.66 -1.95
N SER A 155 -12.08 4.71 -1.40
CA SER A 155 -13.25 4.54 -0.53
C SER A 155 -14.48 4.11 -1.34
N THR A 156 -14.63 4.60 -2.57
CA THR A 156 -15.74 4.20 -3.45
C THR A 156 -15.71 2.71 -3.82
N THR A 157 -14.51 2.14 -4.05
CA THR A 157 -14.37 0.70 -4.30
C THR A 157 -14.88 -0.13 -3.11
N TRP A 158 -14.48 0.23 -1.90
CA TRP A 158 -14.91 -0.51 -0.71
C TRP A 158 -16.40 -0.34 -0.40
N LEU A 159 -16.93 0.88 -0.54
CA LEU A 159 -18.37 1.13 -0.36
C LEU A 159 -19.21 0.30 -1.35
N TYR A 160 -18.78 0.21 -2.61
CA TYR A 160 -19.48 -0.57 -3.63
C TYR A 160 -19.44 -2.08 -3.33
N ASP A 161 -18.26 -2.62 -3.00
CA ASP A 161 -18.08 -4.02 -2.61
C ASP A 161 -19.03 -4.42 -1.46
N LEU A 162 -19.09 -3.60 -0.40
CA LEU A 162 -19.99 -3.85 0.73
C LEU A 162 -21.47 -3.70 0.35
N ALA A 163 -21.82 -2.74 -0.51
CA ALA A 163 -23.20 -2.51 -0.89
C ALA A 163 -23.77 -3.67 -1.72
N LEU A 164 -22.94 -4.27 -2.58
CA LEU A 164 -23.29 -5.51 -3.28
C LEU A 164 -23.44 -6.70 -2.33
N ALA A 165 -22.66 -6.75 -1.24
CA ALA A 165 -22.77 -7.81 -0.24
C ALA A 165 -24.10 -7.77 0.56
N TYR A 166 -24.52 -6.58 1.01
CA TYR A 166 -25.61 -6.47 1.98
C TYR A 166 -26.93 -5.98 1.40
N HIS A 167 -26.91 -5.19 0.31
CA HIS A 167 -28.11 -4.66 -0.33
C HIS A 167 -27.94 -4.62 -1.87
N PRO A 168 -27.73 -5.78 -2.53
CA PRO A 168 -27.44 -5.85 -3.97
C PRO A 168 -28.52 -5.21 -4.85
N ASP A 169 -29.77 -5.20 -4.40
CA ASP A 169 -30.91 -4.62 -5.12
C ASP A 169 -30.95 -3.08 -5.10
N THR A 170 -30.03 -2.45 -4.36
CA THR A 170 -29.85 -0.98 -4.38
C THR A 170 -29.44 -0.49 -5.79
N PHE A 171 -28.77 -1.34 -6.55
CA PHE A 171 -28.31 -1.06 -7.90
C PHE A 171 -29.04 -1.97 -8.89
N THR A 172 -29.61 -1.40 -9.94
CA THR A 172 -30.07 -2.19 -11.08
C THR A 172 -28.88 -2.78 -11.85
N ASP A 173 -29.11 -3.78 -12.70
CA ASP A 173 -28.03 -4.38 -13.48
C ASP A 173 -27.36 -3.38 -14.45
N SER A 174 -28.11 -2.42 -14.98
CA SER A 174 -27.56 -1.34 -15.79
C SER A 174 -26.64 -0.42 -14.98
N GLU A 175 -27.04 -0.10 -13.74
CA GLU A 175 -26.24 0.73 -12.83
C GLU A 175 -24.96 -0.02 -12.39
N LYS A 176 -25.06 -1.32 -12.12
CA LYS A 176 -23.88 -2.17 -11.85
C LYS A 176 -22.92 -2.13 -13.04
N SER A 177 -23.41 -2.30 -14.27
CA SER A 177 -22.58 -2.23 -15.47
C SER A 177 -21.92 -0.86 -15.66
N GLU A 178 -22.65 0.23 -15.42
CA GLU A 178 -22.11 1.59 -15.51
C GLU A 178 -20.98 1.82 -14.50
N ILE A 179 -21.21 1.46 -13.23
CA ILE A 179 -20.22 1.60 -12.16
C ILE A 179 -18.97 0.77 -12.45
N ARG A 180 -19.11 -0.47 -12.95
CA ARG A 180 -17.98 -1.32 -13.36
C ARG A 180 -17.18 -0.71 -14.51
N ASN A 181 -17.87 -0.17 -15.51
CA ASN A 181 -17.22 0.55 -16.60
C ASN A 181 -16.48 1.79 -16.11
N TRP A 182 -17.01 2.49 -15.12
CA TRP A 182 -16.32 3.60 -14.47
C TRP A 182 -15.09 3.14 -13.69
N PHE A 183 -15.17 2.05 -12.92
CA PHE A 183 -14.00 1.48 -12.24
C PHE A 183 -12.92 1.01 -13.23
N LYS A 184 -13.30 0.48 -14.39
CA LYS A 184 -12.35 0.18 -15.46
C LYS A 184 -11.59 1.44 -15.89
N LYS A 185 -12.31 2.55 -16.13
CA LYS A 185 -11.68 3.84 -16.46
C LYS A 185 -10.78 4.34 -15.33
N CYS A 186 -11.16 4.20 -14.07
CA CYS A 186 -10.30 4.52 -12.92
C CYS A 186 -9.01 3.70 -12.93
N ALA A 187 -9.12 2.38 -13.17
CA ALA A 187 -7.99 1.48 -13.25
C ALA A 187 -7.07 1.77 -14.45
N GLU A 188 -7.59 2.37 -15.52
CA GLU A 188 -6.82 2.81 -16.70
C GLU A 188 -6.19 4.20 -16.50
N ALA A 189 -6.94 5.15 -15.94
CA ALA A 189 -6.48 6.51 -15.66
C ALA A 189 -5.30 6.56 -14.67
N GLY A 190 -5.24 5.57 -13.76
CA GLY A 190 -4.13 5.42 -12.83
C GLY A 190 -2.83 4.91 -13.45
N ARG A 191 -2.88 4.26 -14.63
CA ARG A 191 -1.71 3.62 -15.29
C ARG A 191 -0.77 4.66 -15.89
N TYR A 192 -0.31 5.63 -15.10
CA TYR A 192 0.71 6.60 -15.47
C TYR A 192 1.78 5.89 -16.28
N LEU A 193 1.73 6.08 -17.59
CA LEU A 193 2.67 5.44 -18.46
C LEU A 193 4.02 6.05 -18.09
N SER A 194 5.01 5.22 -17.82
CA SER A 194 6.40 5.68 -17.80
C SER A 194 6.77 6.42 -19.10
N THR A 195 5.96 6.33 -20.17
CA THR A 195 6.06 7.11 -21.41
C THR A 195 5.58 8.57 -21.28
N ASN A 196 4.87 8.96 -20.21
CA ASN A 196 4.67 10.35 -19.80
C ASN A 196 5.82 10.86 -18.94
N ARG A 197 6.98 10.19 -18.98
CA ARG A 197 8.26 10.91 -18.90
C ARG A 197 8.16 12.03 -19.91
N SER A 198 7.96 13.25 -19.42
CA SER A 198 8.38 14.43 -20.16
C SER A 198 9.71 14.06 -20.84
N THR A 199 9.75 14.18 -22.16
CA THR A 199 10.95 14.04 -22.99
C THR A 199 12.09 14.94 -22.50
N ASN A 200 11.77 15.93 -21.66
CA ASN A 200 12.69 16.59 -20.77
C ASN A 200 12.65 15.88 -19.41
N GLY A 201 13.77 15.32 -18.94
CA GLY A 201 13.89 14.72 -17.60
C GLY A 201 13.64 15.66 -16.40
N SER A 202 12.75 16.65 -16.51
CA SER A 202 12.47 17.74 -15.57
C SER A 202 11.43 17.43 -14.49
N LEU A 203 10.52 16.47 -14.67
CA LEU A 203 9.72 15.94 -13.54
C LEU A 203 10.59 15.19 -12.52
N TYR A 204 11.81 14.83 -12.93
CA TYR A 204 12.84 14.17 -12.12
C TYR A 204 14.15 14.98 -12.07
N SER A 205 14.18 16.23 -12.58
CA SER A 205 15.42 17.01 -12.58
C SER A 205 15.69 17.56 -11.19
N THR A 206 16.61 16.90 -10.50
CA THR A 206 17.79 17.49 -9.83
C THR A 206 17.62 18.65 -8.84
N SER A 207 16.43 19.09 -8.45
CA SER A 207 16.30 20.09 -7.39
C SER A 207 16.11 19.42 -6.02
N SER A 208 17.25 19.22 -5.36
CA SER A 208 17.53 19.39 -3.93
C SER A 208 17.24 18.31 -2.88
N LYS A 209 16.71 17.11 -3.19
CA LYS A 209 16.58 16.05 -2.15
C LYS A 209 16.87 14.62 -2.66
N GLY A 210 18.16 14.28 -2.72
CA GLY A 210 18.68 12.93 -2.43
C GLY A 210 18.34 11.80 -3.40
N ASP A 211 19.29 11.54 -4.32
CA ASP A 211 19.47 10.38 -5.20
C ASP A 211 18.61 10.29 -6.47
N SER A 212 19.28 10.48 -7.61
CA SER A 212 18.74 10.16 -8.93
C SER A 212 18.65 8.64 -9.10
N PRO A 213 17.51 8.09 -9.54
CA PRO A 213 17.34 6.65 -9.71
C PRO A 213 18.08 6.13 -10.95
N PRO A 214 18.50 4.86 -10.96
CA PRO A 214 18.44 3.87 -9.87
C PRO A 214 19.43 4.21 -8.73
N PHE A 215 19.10 3.85 -7.49
CA PHE A 215 20.02 4.03 -6.35
C PHE A 215 20.26 2.71 -5.61
N THR A 216 21.44 2.60 -5.02
CA THR A 216 21.88 1.40 -4.27
C THR A 216 21.90 1.68 -2.77
N ARG A 217 21.30 0.77 -1.99
CA ARG A 217 21.35 0.72 -0.52
C ARG A 217 21.39 -0.72 -0.07
N GLU A 218 22.16 -1.01 0.99
CA GLU A 218 22.24 -2.36 1.58
C GLU A 218 22.60 -3.46 0.56
N GLY A 219 23.46 -3.13 -0.41
CA GLY A 219 23.82 -4.02 -1.51
C GLY A 219 22.72 -4.25 -2.54
N LYS A 220 21.57 -3.58 -2.42
CA LYS A 220 20.42 -3.72 -3.32
C LYS A 220 20.21 -2.45 -4.14
N LYS A 221 20.14 -2.60 -5.46
CA LYS A 221 19.84 -1.50 -6.40
C LYS A 221 18.35 -1.50 -6.74
N ILE A 222 17.68 -0.35 -6.56
CA ILE A 222 16.25 -0.20 -6.88
C ILE A 222 15.98 1.02 -7.75
N SER A 223 14.93 0.93 -8.57
CA SER A 223 14.30 2.11 -9.17
C SER A 223 13.49 2.88 -8.13
N TYR A 224 13.39 4.20 -8.27
CA TYR A 224 12.67 5.04 -7.31
C TYR A 224 11.16 4.78 -7.35
N LYS A 225 10.61 4.47 -6.17
CA LYS A 225 9.21 4.11 -5.94
C LYS A 225 8.63 5.00 -4.84
N PRO A 226 8.38 6.28 -5.08
CA PRO A 226 7.79 7.16 -4.07
C PRO A 226 6.41 6.65 -3.62
N ASN A 227 5.98 7.04 -2.42
CA ASN A 227 4.68 6.65 -1.84
C ASN A 227 3.46 6.86 -2.76
N TRP A 228 3.51 7.87 -3.63
CA TRP A 228 2.45 8.15 -4.59
C TRP A 228 2.33 7.07 -5.68
N PHE A 229 3.39 6.33 -6.02
CA PHE A 229 3.31 5.16 -6.90
C PHE A 229 2.49 4.05 -6.25
N SER A 230 2.76 3.76 -4.98
CA SER A 230 2.00 2.76 -4.23
C SER A 230 0.53 3.18 -4.02
N GLY A 231 0.26 4.47 -3.85
CA GLY A 231 -1.12 4.98 -3.79
C GLY A 231 -1.90 4.77 -5.10
N ALA A 232 -1.27 5.08 -6.25
CA ALA A 232 -1.84 4.80 -7.56
C ALA A 232 -2.05 3.30 -7.80
N MET A 233 -1.08 2.47 -7.38
CA MET A 233 -1.16 1.00 -7.45
C MET A 233 -2.34 0.44 -6.68
N LEU A 234 -2.54 0.84 -5.43
CA LEU A 234 -3.70 0.41 -4.65
C LEU A 234 -5.01 0.81 -5.33
N SER A 235 -5.13 2.08 -5.73
CA SER A 235 -6.36 2.61 -6.32
C SER A 235 -6.71 1.92 -7.64
N GLY A 236 -5.69 1.72 -8.47
CA GLY A 236 -5.79 0.99 -9.72
C GLY A 236 -6.19 -0.47 -9.51
N LEU A 237 -5.57 -1.17 -8.56
CA LEU A 237 -5.87 -2.57 -8.25
C LEU A 237 -7.31 -2.73 -7.75
N CYS A 238 -7.74 -1.94 -6.76
CA CYS A 238 -9.10 -2.04 -6.22
C CYS A 238 -10.17 -1.73 -7.29
N SER A 239 -9.90 -0.75 -8.15
CA SER A 239 -10.78 -0.44 -9.28
C SER A 239 -10.79 -1.58 -10.30
N ALA A 240 -9.63 -2.17 -10.61
CA ALA A 240 -9.53 -3.30 -11.53
C ALA A 240 -10.31 -4.52 -11.02
N LEU A 241 -10.18 -4.84 -9.73
CA LEU A 241 -10.90 -5.93 -9.07
C LEU A 241 -12.41 -5.81 -9.22
N LEU A 242 -12.97 -4.62 -9.02
CA LEU A 242 -14.41 -4.38 -9.12
C LEU A 242 -14.90 -4.17 -10.55
N SER A 243 -14.02 -3.84 -11.49
CA SER A 243 -14.39 -3.65 -12.90
C SER A 243 -14.69 -4.95 -13.65
N GLY A 244 -14.22 -6.10 -13.14
CA GLY A 244 -14.26 -7.37 -13.87
C GLY A 244 -13.13 -7.55 -14.90
N ASP A 245 -12.23 -6.57 -15.07
CA ASP A 245 -11.17 -6.61 -16.09
C ASP A 245 -9.91 -7.34 -15.59
N GLN A 246 -9.76 -8.61 -15.98
CA GLN A 246 -8.60 -9.43 -15.63
C GLN A 246 -7.27 -8.83 -16.12
N ALA A 247 -7.24 -8.19 -17.29
CA ALA A 247 -6.00 -7.60 -17.80
C ALA A 247 -5.56 -6.39 -16.96
N ALA A 248 -6.53 -5.63 -16.43
CA ALA A 248 -6.25 -4.59 -15.46
C ALA A 248 -5.78 -5.15 -14.12
N VAL A 249 -6.41 -6.22 -13.62
CA VAL A 249 -5.98 -6.91 -12.39
C VAL A 249 -4.54 -7.39 -12.52
N ASP A 250 -4.23 -8.07 -13.62
CA ASP A 250 -2.88 -8.54 -13.91
C ASP A 250 -1.88 -7.37 -13.95
N PHE A 251 -2.22 -6.26 -14.60
CA PHE A 251 -1.33 -5.08 -14.63
C PHE A 251 -0.99 -4.59 -13.22
N TRP A 252 -1.95 -4.47 -12.32
CA TRP A 252 -1.69 -3.88 -11.00
C TRP A 252 -1.14 -4.87 -9.97
N ALA A 253 -1.52 -6.14 -10.04
CA ALA A 253 -1.17 -7.13 -9.03
C ALA A 253 0.08 -7.94 -9.35
N ASP A 254 0.17 -8.47 -10.58
CA ASP A 254 1.29 -9.30 -11.05
C ASP A 254 1.30 -9.26 -12.58
N SER A 255 2.04 -8.28 -13.10
CA SER A 255 2.12 -8.01 -14.53
C SER A 255 2.94 -9.04 -15.28
N GLY A 256 3.56 -9.99 -14.56
CA GLY A 256 4.50 -10.95 -15.09
C GLY A 256 5.83 -10.34 -15.50
N TRP A 257 6.03 -9.03 -15.41
CA TRP A 257 7.34 -8.44 -15.71
C TRP A 257 8.43 -9.09 -14.83
N PRO A 258 9.65 -9.32 -15.35
CA PRO A 258 10.73 -9.90 -14.56
C PRO A 258 11.02 -9.05 -13.33
N HIS A 259 10.44 -9.42 -12.19
CA HIS A 259 10.40 -8.52 -11.05
C HIS A 259 11.78 -8.24 -10.48
N ASP A 260 12.71 -9.19 -10.66
CA ASP A 260 14.09 -9.09 -10.17
C ASP A 260 14.92 -8.08 -10.97
N MET A 261 14.51 -7.73 -12.20
CA MET A 261 15.21 -6.71 -13.00
C MET A 261 15.15 -5.31 -12.40
N LEU A 262 14.26 -5.06 -11.44
CA LEU A 262 14.08 -3.77 -10.78
C LEU A 262 14.68 -3.70 -9.37
N VAL A 263 15.24 -4.81 -8.87
CA VAL A 263 15.65 -4.98 -7.46
C VAL A 263 16.93 -5.81 -7.24
N SER A 264 17.78 -6.01 -8.27
CA SER A 264 18.99 -6.84 -8.20
C SER A 264 20.29 -6.18 -8.72
N ASP A 265 21.44 -6.71 -8.29
CA ASP A 265 22.78 -6.43 -8.82
C ASP A 265 22.89 -7.05 -10.21
N GLY A 266 23.19 -6.22 -11.20
CA GLY A 266 23.04 -6.54 -12.62
C GLY A 266 22.28 -5.47 -13.39
N PHE A 267 21.71 -4.48 -12.71
CA PHE A 267 21.19 -3.27 -13.31
C PHE A 267 22.30 -2.54 -14.10
N THR A 268 22.09 -2.33 -15.40
CA THR A 268 22.77 -1.24 -16.13
C THR A 268 22.47 0.08 -15.43
N ASP A 269 23.40 1.03 -15.30
CA ASP A 269 23.13 2.36 -14.68
C ASP A 269 22.07 3.22 -15.40
N THR A 270 21.36 2.65 -16.37
CA THR A 270 20.26 3.23 -17.11
C THR A 270 18.91 2.89 -16.46
N TRP A 271 17.98 3.84 -16.54
CA TRP A 271 16.59 3.64 -16.16
C TRP A 271 15.95 2.39 -16.78
N PRO A 272 14.99 1.75 -16.10
CA PRO A 272 14.27 0.62 -16.68
C PRO A 272 13.56 1.05 -17.98
N PRO A 273 13.40 0.12 -18.95
CA PRO A 273 12.70 0.39 -20.20
C PRO A 273 11.30 0.97 -19.96
N LEU A 274 10.83 1.81 -20.87
CA LEU A 274 9.48 2.39 -20.81
C LEU A 274 8.37 1.32 -20.83
N THR A 275 8.68 0.13 -21.31
CA THR A 275 7.75 -1.00 -21.30
C THR A 275 7.57 -1.61 -19.90
N CYS A 276 8.46 -1.31 -18.95
CA CYS A 276 8.43 -1.88 -17.61
C CYS A 276 7.29 -1.28 -16.77
N ASN A 277 6.53 -2.16 -16.11
CA ASN A 277 5.49 -1.75 -15.19
C ASN A 277 6.05 -1.46 -13.78
N MET A 278 6.14 -0.19 -13.43
CA MET A 278 6.62 0.24 -12.11
C MET A 278 5.55 0.17 -11.01
N TYR A 279 4.29 -0.06 -11.36
CA TYR A 279 3.14 -0.01 -10.46
C TYR A 279 2.67 -1.39 -9.99
N ASP A 280 3.37 -2.45 -10.37
CA ASP A 280 3.03 -3.82 -9.94
C ASP A 280 3.22 -4.00 -8.42
N LEU A 281 2.23 -4.60 -7.73
CA LEU A 281 2.27 -4.92 -6.30
C LEU A 281 3.48 -5.79 -5.91
N VAL A 282 3.76 -6.87 -6.67
CA VAL A 282 4.90 -7.76 -6.39
C VAL A 282 6.20 -6.96 -6.43
N MET A 283 6.30 -6.03 -7.38
CA MET A 283 7.45 -5.13 -7.47
C MET A 283 7.59 -4.22 -6.26
N HIS A 284 6.49 -3.69 -5.74
CA HIS A 284 6.50 -2.84 -4.56
C HIS A 284 6.94 -3.60 -3.31
N ILE A 285 6.48 -4.85 -3.13
CA ILE A 285 6.89 -5.69 -2.01
C ILE A 285 8.37 -6.08 -2.14
N LYS A 286 8.78 -6.52 -3.33
CA LYS A 286 10.19 -6.84 -3.62
C LYS A 286 11.11 -5.63 -3.54
N ALA A 287 10.63 -4.38 -3.56
CA ALA A 287 11.47 -3.20 -3.42
C ALA A 287 11.85 -2.88 -1.96
N ILE A 288 11.27 -3.56 -0.97
CA ILE A 288 11.62 -3.40 0.45
C ILE A 288 13.06 -3.89 0.67
N PHE A 289 13.91 -3.06 1.27
CA PHE A 289 15.31 -3.37 1.52
C PHE A 289 15.48 -4.50 2.55
N PRO A 290 16.68 -5.14 2.63
CA PRO A 290 16.96 -6.15 3.63
C PRO A 290 16.68 -5.72 5.08
N SER A 291 16.91 -4.46 5.43
CA SER A 291 16.60 -3.89 6.75
C SER A 291 15.10 -3.81 7.04
N GLY A 292 14.25 -3.80 6.00
CA GLY A 292 12.83 -3.48 6.06
C GLY A 292 12.50 -2.02 5.71
N ALA A 293 13.50 -1.18 5.51
CA ALA A 293 13.31 0.16 4.95
C ALA A 293 12.74 0.09 3.52
N ASN A 294 12.06 1.15 3.10
CA ASN A 294 11.62 1.36 1.71
C ASN A 294 12.31 2.59 1.10
N SER A 295 12.02 2.88 -0.17
CA SER A 295 12.67 3.98 -0.89
C SER A 295 12.50 5.33 -0.20
N ASP A 296 11.29 5.67 0.25
CA ASP A 296 11.07 6.96 0.91
C ASP A 296 11.70 7.04 2.31
N THR A 297 11.88 5.89 2.97
CA THR A 297 12.64 5.83 4.24
C THR A 297 14.05 6.39 4.05
N TYR A 298 14.69 6.05 2.93
CA TYR A 298 16.04 6.52 2.61
C TYR A 298 16.07 7.94 2.04
N THR A 299 15.13 8.29 1.16
CA THR A 299 15.20 9.55 0.41
C THR A 299 14.52 10.72 1.12
N ARG A 300 13.40 10.48 1.83
CA ARG A 300 12.58 11.53 2.45
C ARG A 300 12.64 11.57 3.97
N ASP A 301 12.84 10.40 4.58
CA ASP A 301 13.10 10.26 6.02
C ASP A 301 14.60 10.14 6.32
N SER A 302 15.44 10.12 5.27
CA SER A 302 16.91 10.12 5.36
C SER A 302 17.47 9.09 6.34
N PHE A 303 16.89 7.88 6.40
CA PHE A 303 17.35 6.83 7.32
C PHE A 303 18.85 6.54 7.16
N ARG A 304 19.54 6.43 8.29
CA ARG A 304 20.97 6.09 8.37
C ARG A 304 21.15 4.75 9.08
N PRO A 305 21.53 3.68 8.36
CA PRO A 305 21.73 2.36 8.96
C PRO A 305 22.84 2.32 10.02
N SER A 306 23.85 3.19 9.90
CA SER A 306 25.02 3.21 10.80
C SER A 306 24.67 3.52 12.25
N ASP A 307 23.67 4.36 12.47
CA ASP A 307 23.26 4.84 13.80
C ASP A 307 21.76 4.67 14.06
N TRP A 308 21.07 3.98 13.15
CA TRP A 308 19.63 3.73 13.19
C TRP A 308 18.76 4.99 13.26
N SER A 309 19.29 6.16 12.90
CA SER A 309 18.59 7.43 13.03
C SER A 309 17.84 7.83 11.76
N VAL A 310 16.82 8.66 11.94
CA VAL A 310 15.97 9.19 10.86
C VAL A 310 15.95 10.72 10.92
N HIS A 311 15.79 11.37 9.78
CA HIS A 311 15.56 12.81 9.66
C HIS A 311 14.32 13.03 8.79
N CYS A 312 13.18 13.16 9.45
CA CYS A 312 11.94 13.47 8.77
C CYS A 312 11.96 14.92 8.27
N SER A 313 11.60 15.11 7.00
CA SER A 313 11.62 16.42 6.34
C SER A 313 10.47 17.34 6.73
N TYR A 314 9.48 16.87 7.49
CA TYR A 314 8.38 17.70 8.03
C TYR A 314 8.65 18.15 9.47
N ASP A 315 8.16 19.35 9.81
CA ASP A 315 8.26 19.95 11.15
C ASP A 315 7.37 19.30 12.21
N SER A 316 6.44 18.43 11.80
CA SER A 316 5.66 17.62 12.74
C SER A 316 6.33 16.27 12.94
N ASP A 317 6.68 15.93 14.18
CA ASP A 317 7.33 14.68 14.64
C ASP A 317 6.55 13.37 14.36
N THR A 318 5.65 13.36 13.39
CA THR A 318 4.49 12.47 13.35
C THR A 318 4.21 11.80 12.05
N GLN A 319 4.90 12.20 10.99
CA GLN A 319 4.62 11.67 9.67
C GLN A 319 5.90 11.05 9.14
N SER A 320 5.85 9.75 8.89
CA SER A 320 6.91 9.04 8.20
C SER A 320 6.50 8.74 6.76
N TYR A 321 7.37 9.04 5.79
CA TYR A 321 7.12 8.54 4.45
C TYR A 321 7.34 7.03 4.34
N HIS A 322 8.10 6.43 5.26
CA HIS A 322 8.17 4.99 5.46
C HIS A 322 6.78 4.35 5.52
N ASP A 323 5.93 4.86 6.43
CA ASP A 323 4.59 4.33 6.66
C ASP A 323 3.63 4.74 5.53
N ALA A 324 3.74 5.96 5.01
CA ALA A 324 2.91 6.44 3.91
C ALA A 324 3.08 5.62 2.61
N GLN A 325 4.29 5.14 2.31
CA GLN A 325 4.54 4.25 1.17
C GLN A 325 3.98 2.85 1.44
N ALA A 326 4.27 2.28 2.61
CA ALA A 326 3.93 0.89 2.90
C ALA A 326 2.44 0.66 3.12
N GLN A 327 1.70 1.63 3.66
CA GLN A 327 0.26 1.51 3.91
C GLN A 327 -0.51 1.09 2.65
N TYR A 328 -0.22 1.73 1.51
CA TYR A 328 -0.91 1.39 0.26
C TYR A 328 -0.53 0.00 -0.26
N ILE A 329 0.72 -0.42 -0.07
CA ILE A 329 1.19 -1.76 -0.43
C ILE A 329 0.48 -2.82 0.41
N LEU A 330 0.36 -2.59 1.71
CA LEU A 330 -0.31 -3.50 2.64
C LEU A 330 -1.80 -3.66 2.30
N TRP A 331 -2.50 -2.57 1.99
CA TRP A 331 -3.91 -2.63 1.57
C TRP A 331 -4.08 -3.36 0.24
N ALA A 332 -3.14 -3.19 -0.69
CA ALA A 332 -3.19 -3.86 -1.98
C ALA A 332 -2.91 -5.36 -1.82
N ALA A 333 -2.01 -5.73 -0.91
CA ALA A 333 -1.76 -7.11 -0.54
C ALA A 333 -2.99 -7.79 0.08
N GLU A 334 -3.73 -7.09 0.95
CA GLU A 334 -5.01 -7.58 1.48
C GLU A 334 -6.01 -7.85 0.34
N ALA A 335 -6.17 -6.90 -0.59
CA ALA A 335 -7.07 -7.06 -1.72
C ALA A 335 -6.66 -8.18 -2.68
N ALA A 336 -5.36 -8.32 -2.95
CA ALA A 336 -4.84 -9.42 -3.75
C ALA A 336 -5.02 -10.78 -3.05
N TYR A 337 -4.83 -10.85 -1.73
CA TYR A 337 -4.97 -12.07 -0.94
C TYR A 337 -6.39 -12.65 -1.01
N HIS A 338 -7.39 -11.81 -0.75
CA HIS A 338 -8.80 -12.23 -0.79
C HIS A 338 -9.25 -12.67 -2.18
N ASN A 339 -8.55 -12.20 -3.22
CA ASN A 339 -8.88 -12.43 -4.61
C ASN A 339 -7.91 -13.38 -5.34
N GLY A 340 -7.16 -14.21 -4.61
CA GLY A 340 -6.47 -15.37 -5.18
C GLY A 340 -4.93 -15.34 -5.18
N MET A 341 -4.29 -14.26 -4.74
CA MET A 341 -2.84 -14.23 -4.47
C MET A 341 -2.54 -14.66 -3.03
N THR A 342 -2.77 -15.93 -2.74
CA THR A 342 -2.70 -16.50 -1.37
C THR A 342 -1.32 -16.39 -0.73
N ARG A 343 -0.25 -16.24 -1.53
CA ARG A 343 1.13 -16.15 -1.06
C ARG A 343 1.72 -14.74 -1.13
N VAL A 344 0.88 -13.71 -1.26
CA VAL A 344 1.34 -12.30 -1.32
C VAL A 344 2.18 -11.89 -0.09
N PHE A 345 1.83 -12.40 1.09
CA PHE A 345 2.56 -12.14 2.34
C PHE A 345 3.82 -13.02 2.50
N GLU A 346 4.10 -13.93 1.56
CA GLU A 346 5.32 -14.72 1.50
C GLU A 346 6.33 -14.16 0.50
N ILE A 347 5.98 -13.09 -0.23
CA ILE A 347 6.86 -12.50 -1.24
C ILE A 347 8.14 -12.01 -0.56
N SER A 348 9.24 -12.65 -0.92
CA SER A 348 10.60 -12.30 -0.53
C SER A 348 11.44 -12.00 -1.78
N ASP A 349 12.60 -11.42 -1.54
CA ASP A 349 13.68 -11.29 -2.52
C ASP A 349 14.84 -12.21 -2.14
N GLU A 350 15.63 -12.58 -3.14
CA GLU A 350 16.82 -13.39 -2.93
C GLU A 350 17.92 -12.64 -2.16
N TYR A 351 17.77 -11.33 -1.93
CA TYR A 351 18.79 -10.47 -1.31
C TYR A 351 19.00 -10.70 0.19
N THR A 352 18.05 -11.37 0.84
CA THR A 352 18.22 -11.77 2.25
C THR A 352 19.42 -12.70 2.47
N LYS A 353 19.89 -13.43 1.44
CA LYS A 353 21.06 -14.32 1.53
C LYS A 353 22.41 -13.60 1.44
N TYR A 354 22.43 -12.36 0.92
CA TYR A 354 23.65 -11.55 0.75
C TYR A 354 23.79 -10.45 1.81
N SER A 355 22.95 -10.53 2.83
CA SER A 355 22.85 -9.61 3.94
C SER A 355 24.16 -9.57 4.74
N THR A 356 25.01 -8.57 4.46
CA THR A 356 26.16 -8.23 5.32
C THR A 356 25.70 -7.43 6.54
N SER A 357 26.58 -7.17 7.51
CA SER A 357 26.33 -6.55 8.83
C SER A 357 25.62 -5.18 8.88
N SER A 358 25.06 -4.69 7.77
CA SER A 358 24.23 -3.48 7.65
C SER A 358 22.72 -3.74 7.54
N SER A 359 22.30 -5.00 7.42
CA SER A 359 20.90 -5.45 7.25
C SER A 359 20.25 -5.98 8.54
N VAL A 360 20.60 -5.34 9.63
CA VAL A 360 20.48 -5.94 10.96
C VAL A 360 19.16 -5.48 11.59
N PHE A 361 18.44 -6.29 12.35
CA PHE A 361 17.37 -5.79 13.22
C PHE A 361 17.99 -4.83 14.27
N PRO A 362 17.28 -3.81 14.81
CA PRO A 362 17.84 -3.03 15.90
C PRO A 362 18.17 -3.98 17.07
N GLY A 363 19.46 -4.13 17.35
CA GLY A 363 19.98 -5.16 18.26
C GLY A 363 20.97 -6.17 17.67
N GLY A 364 21.44 -6.00 16.43
CA GLY A 364 22.66 -6.71 15.99
C GLY A 364 22.45 -8.04 15.25
N LYS A 365 21.20 -8.51 15.05
CA LYS A 365 20.91 -9.80 14.38
C LYS A 365 20.34 -9.63 12.97
N PRO A 366 20.87 -10.30 11.93
CA PRO A 366 20.24 -10.32 10.60
C PRO A 366 18.89 -11.03 10.65
N TYR A 367 17.98 -10.69 9.75
CA TYR A 367 16.77 -11.48 9.54
C TYR A 367 17.13 -12.89 9.03
N PRO A 368 16.33 -13.92 9.34
CA PRO A 368 16.47 -15.22 8.70
C PRO A 368 16.41 -15.12 7.17
N ASP A 369 17.15 -15.99 6.48
CA ASP A 369 17.09 -16.11 5.02
C ASP A 369 15.64 -16.25 4.55
N ASN A 370 15.29 -15.55 3.46
CA ASN A 370 13.95 -15.52 2.86
C ASN A 370 12.83 -14.89 3.70
N THR A 371 13.13 -14.11 4.74
CA THR A 371 12.10 -13.35 5.46
C THR A 371 11.28 -12.49 4.49
N PRO A 372 9.93 -12.59 4.44
CA PRO A 372 9.10 -11.84 3.50
C PRO A 372 9.31 -10.32 3.60
N GLY A 373 9.24 -9.63 2.46
CA GLY A 373 9.48 -8.18 2.39
C GLY A 373 8.58 -7.38 3.33
N LEU A 374 7.27 -7.69 3.33
CA LEU A 374 6.31 -7.03 4.23
C LEU A 374 6.57 -7.36 5.70
N LEU A 375 7.03 -8.58 6.04
CA LEU A 375 7.43 -8.91 7.41
C LEU A 375 8.66 -8.10 7.84
N ARG A 376 9.69 -7.99 6.98
CA ARG A 376 10.86 -7.14 7.28
C ARG A 376 10.46 -5.69 7.51
N HIS A 377 9.54 -5.17 6.70
CA HIS A 377 8.98 -3.84 6.91
C HIS A 377 8.37 -3.70 8.32
N HIS A 378 7.45 -4.58 8.73
CA HIS A 378 6.87 -4.50 10.08
C HIS A 378 7.91 -4.60 11.20
N LEU A 379 8.90 -5.48 11.04
CA LEU A 379 9.98 -5.64 11.99
C LEU A 379 10.85 -4.38 12.10
N PHE A 380 11.17 -3.75 10.96
CA PHE A 380 11.83 -2.45 10.91
C PHE A 380 11.00 -1.39 11.63
N THR A 381 9.71 -1.27 11.28
CA THR A 381 8.79 -0.26 11.84
C THR A 381 8.73 -0.36 13.37
N VAL A 382 8.59 -1.57 13.92
CA VAL A 382 8.64 -1.81 15.38
C VAL A 382 10.03 -1.52 15.95
N GLY A 383 11.07 -1.87 15.22
CA GLY A 383 12.45 -1.72 15.63
C GLY A 383 12.93 -0.27 15.76
N VAL A 384 12.43 0.64 14.91
CA VAL A 384 12.79 2.07 14.95
C VAL A 384 12.00 2.87 15.99
N ARG A 385 11.20 2.20 16.85
CA ARG A 385 10.44 2.89 17.89
C ARG A 385 11.35 3.63 18.86
N GLY A 386 11.06 4.90 19.06
CA GLY A 386 11.80 5.72 20.01
C GLY A 386 13.19 6.13 19.52
N VAL A 387 13.55 5.82 18.27
CA VAL A 387 14.70 6.41 17.58
C VAL A 387 14.55 7.92 17.53
N GLN A 388 15.66 8.62 17.71
CA GLN A 388 15.70 10.07 17.69
C GLN A 388 15.59 10.61 16.25
N ASN A 389 14.68 11.57 16.05
CA ASN A 389 14.65 12.40 14.86
C ASN A 389 15.84 13.37 14.92
N ARG A 390 16.75 13.27 13.95
CA ARG A 390 17.96 14.12 13.91
C ARG A 390 17.67 15.61 13.75
N ARG A 391 16.50 15.98 13.22
CA ARG A 391 16.11 17.39 13.03
C ARG A 391 15.64 18.03 14.33
N THR A 392 14.77 17.34 15.05
CA THR A 392 14.05 17.91 16.21
C THR A 392 14.63 17.44 17.54
N GLY A 393 15.44 16.37 17.55
CA GLY A 393 15.90 15.70 18.75
C GLY A 393 14.80 14.91 19.47
N ASN A 394 13.56 14.95 18.99
CA ASN A 394 12.42 14.23 19.56
C ASN A 394 12.40 12.77 19.10
N LYS A 395 11.72 11.91 19.85
CA LYS A 395 11.49 10.52 19.44
C LYS A 395 10.51 10.47 18.27
N HIS A 396 10.87 9.74 17.22
CA HIS A 396 9.99 9.53 16.06
C HIS A 396 8.78 8.66 16.46
N LEU A 397 7.61 8.96 15.88
CA LEU A 397 6.39 8.15 16.08
C LEU A 397 6.34 6.86 15.22
N MET A 398 7.38 6.57 14.45
CA MET A 398 7.43 5.36 13.62
C MET A 398 7.31 4.13 14.52
N GLY A 399 6.55 3.13 14.05
CA GLY A 399 6.30 1.92 14.82
C GLY A 399 5.11 2.00 15.75
N TRP A 400 4.68 3.19 16.18
CA TRP A 400 3.47 3.33 17.00
C TRP A 400 2.18 3.34 16.16
N GLU A 401 2.34 3.24 14.84
CA GLU A 401 1.31 3.45 13.85
C GLU A 401 0.70 2.15 13.32
N GLN A 402 -0.28 2.37 12.44
CA GLN A 402 -1.15 1.43 11.75
C GLN A 402 -0.49 0.23 11.06
N PRO A 403 0.64 0.36 10.33
CA PRO A 403 1.24 -0.77 9.63
C PRO A 403 1.53 -1.96 10.55
N THR A 404 1.85 -1.72 11.83
CA THR A 404 2.11 -2.79 12.81
C THR A 404 0.91 -3.73 12.98
N TRP A 405 -0.33 -3.21 12.93
CA TRP A 405 -1.55 -4.00 13.11
C TRP A 405 -1.88 -4.87 11.90
N MET A 406 -1.59 -4.39 10.69
CA MET A 406 -1.72 -5.21 9.49
C MET A 406 -0.72 -6.37 9.52
N GLY A 407 0.48 -6.14 10.07
CA GLY A 407 1.43 -7.21 10.33
C GLY A 407 0.89 -8.25 11.30
N TYR A 408 0.26 -7.83 12.41
CA TYR A 408 -0.33 -8.74 13.39
C TYR A 408 -1.43 -9.63 12.80
N ARG A 409 -2.26 -9.10 11.89
CA ARG A 409 -3.28 -9.89 11.18
C ARG A 409 -2.68 -11.07 10.38
N ARG A 410 -1.45 -10.91 9.85
CA ARG A 410 -0.88 -11.81 8.83
C ARG A 410 0.29 -12.66 9.31
N TYR A 411 1.05 -12.20 10.29
CA TYR A 411 2.26 -12.88 10.75
C TYR A 411 2.14 -13.31 12.21
N ASP A 412 2.33 -14.60 12.46
CA ASP A 412 2.58 -15.12 13.81
C ASP A 412 4.05 -14.85 14.17
N ASN A 413 4.32 -13.63 14.61
CA ASN A 413 5.65 -13.17 14.97
C ASN A 413 5.61 -12.38 16.27
N ALA A 414 6.36 -12.84 17.29
CA ALA A 414 6.33 -12.26 18.63
C ALA A 414 6.67 -10.75 18.66
N THR A 415 7.61 -10.29 17.83
CA THR A 415 7.96 -8.86 17.73
C THR A 415 6.80 -8.03 17.19
N VAL A 416 6.14 -8.53 16.14
CA VAL A 416 4.98 -7.85 15.54
C VAL A 416 3.79 -7.86 16.50
N THR A 417 3.54 -8.98 17.19
CA THR A 417 2.50 -9.12 18.21
C THR A 417 2.71 -8.16 19.38
N ASN A 418 3.91 -8.17 19.99
CA ASN A 418 4.26 -7.25 21.08
C ASN A 418 4.21 -5.80 20.60
N GLY A 419 4.64 -5.56 19.37
CA GLY A 419 4.56 -4.27 18.70
C GLY A 419 3.13 -3.76 18.64
N ALA A 420 2.21 -4.56 18.09
CA ALA A 420 0.80 -4.21 17.97
C ALA A 420 0.17 -3.92 19.34
N GLN A 421 0.36 -4.79 20.32
CA GLN A 421 -0.16 -4.61 21.68
C GLN A 421 0.31 -3.30 22.34
N THR A 422 1.57 -2.93 22.14
CA THR A 422 2.12 -1.68 22.70
C THR A 422 1.69 -0.43 21.92
N SER A 423 1.55 -0.51 20.59
CA SER A 423 0.92 0.56 19.79
C SER A 423 -0.50 0.84 20.24
N TYR A 424 -1.23 -0.21 20.63
CA TYR A 424 -2.59 -0.09 21.16
C TYR A 424 -2.66 0.84 22.36
N ASN A 425 -1.63 0.77 23.21
CA ASN A 425 -1.57 1.48 24.48
C ASN A 425 -1.22 2.97 24.35
N MET A 426 -0.58 3.40 23.25
CA MET A 426 -0.25 4.80 23.01
C MET A 426 -1.37 5.62 22.36
N TRP A 427 -2.46 4.96 21.95
CA TRP A 427 -3.60 5.56 21.26
C TRP A 427 -4.29 6.69 22.05
N GLY A 428 -4.25 6.66 23.40
CA GLY A 428 -4.90 7.66 24.25
C GLY A 428 -4.08 8.89 24.64
N ALA A 429 -2.79 8.97 24.29
CA ALA A 429 -1.89 9.99 24.88
C ALA A 429 -1.60 11.20 23.98
N LYS A 430 -1.76 11.09 22.65
CA LYS A 430 -1.31 12.11 21.69
C LYS A 430 -2.11 12.09 20.37
N GLU A 431 -3.41 12.38 20.45
CA GLU A 431 -4.28 12.46 19.26
C GLU A 431 -3.97 13.68 18.34
N ASN A 432 -3.33 14.73 18.85
CA ASN A 432 -3.06 15.96 18.08
C ASN A 432 -1.91 15.87 17.06
N VAL A 433 -1.19 14.76 17.06
CA VAL A 433 0.08 14.62 16.33
C VAL A 433 -0.13 13.60 15.17
N MET A 434 -1.10 12.69 15.28
CA MET A 434 -1.53 11.77 14.22
C MET A 434 -2.37 12.46 13.13
N TRP A 435 -1.73 13.25 12.26
CA TRP A 435 -2.40 13.79 11.08
C TRP A 435 -3.04 12.64 10.25
N ARG A 436 -4.34 12.80 9.94
CA ARG A 436 -5.00 12.38 8.69
C ARG A 436 -5.16 10.90 8.33
N ASN A 437 -4.58 9.93 9.04
CA ASN A 437 -4.55 8.53 8.54
C ASN A 437 -5.39 7.50 9.32
N ASN A 438 -6.33 7.86 10.21
CA ASN A 438 -7.08 6.95 11.12
C ASN A 438 -7.95 5.81 10.49
N HIS A 439 -7.76 5.47 9.22
CA HIS A 439 -8.63 4.57 8.43
C HIS A 439 -8.39 3.07 8.64
N SER A 440 -7.29 2.66 9.28
CA SER A 440 -6.85 1.26 9.25
C SER A 440 -6.86 0.54 10.61
N VAL A 441 -7.43 1.14 11.66
CA VAL A 441 -7.60 0.46 12.97
C VAL A 441 -8.42 -0.81 12.80
N HIS A 442 -9.42 -0.77 11.92
CA HIS A 442 -10.23 -1.95 11.60
C HIS A 442 -9.44 -2.98 10.78
N MET A 443 -8.59 -2.54 9.83
CA MET A 443 -7.84 -3.41 8.89
C MET A 443 -6.87 -4.40 9.53
N GLY A 444 -6.52 -4.17 10.80
CA GLY A 444 -5.62 -5.01 11.57
C GLY A 444 -6.27 -6.17 12.32
N LEU A 445 -7.61 -6.26 12.39
CA LEU A 445 -8.29 -7.34 13.11
C LEU A 445 -9.24 -8.08 12.17
N PRO A 446 -9.26 -9.43 12.10
CA PRO A 446 -8.83 -10.35 13.15
C PRO A 446 -7.93 -11.54 12.73
N ARG A 447 -7.08 -11.99 13.65
CA ARG A 447 -6.88 -13.44 13.88
C ARG A 447 -6.81 -13.70 15.39
N ARG A 448 -7.80 -14.47 15.90
CA ARG A 448 -7.87 -15.13 17.22
C ARG A 448 -7.33 -14.32 18.38
N VAL A 449 -8.18 -13.61 19.10
CA VAL A 449 -7.68 -12.85 20.24
C VAL A 449 -8.43 -13.10 21.54
N VAL A 450 -7.67 -13.62 22.49
CA VAL A 450 -7.80 -13.29 23.90
C VAL A 450 -7.06 -11.97 24.09
N TYR A 451 -7.78 -10.84 24.12
CA TYR A 451 -7.18 -9.56 24.49
C TYR A 451 -7.25 -9.49 26.00
N SER A 452 -6.13 -9.65 26.70
CA SER A 452 -6.10 -9.26 28.11
C SER A 452 -5.99 -7.74 28.18
N ASP A 453 -6.81 -7.11 29.02
CA ASP A 453 -6.71 -5.68 29.34
C ASP A 453 -5.44 -5.35 30.14
N THR A 454 -4.64 -6.37 30.48
CA THR A 454 -3.32 -6.21 31.07
C THR A 454 -2.34 -5.84 29.97
N PRO A 455 -1.68 -4.66 30.04
CA PRO A 455 -0.54 -4.39 29.20
C PRO A 455 0.46 -5.54 29.35
N PRO A 456 1.01 -6.11 28.26
CA PRO A 456 2.22 -6.90 28.40
C PRO A 456 3.27 -5.99 29.09
N PRO A 457 4.17 -6.56 29.92
CA PRO A 457 5.27 -5.78 30.44
C PRO A 457 5.97 -5.08 29.27
N PRO A 458 6.44 -3.83 29.46
CA PRO A 458 7.13 -3.10 28.40
C PRO A 458 8.20 -4.02 27.80
N SER A 459 8.27 -4.10 26.47
CA SER A 459 9.40 -4.77 25.83
C SER A 459 10.67 -4.20 26.45
N PRO A 460 11.61 -5.06 26.89
CA PRO A 460 12.86 -4.56 27.43
C PRO A 460 13.42 -3.58 26.41
N ALA A 461 13.73 -2.36 26.89
CA ALA A 461 14.41 -1.39 26.06
C ALA A 461 15.57 -2.10 25.37
N ALA A 462 15.76 -1.86 24.06
CA ALA A 462 17.00 -2.25 23.42
C ALA A 462 18.14 -1.80 24.37
N PRO A 463 19.05 -2.70 24.76
CA PRO A 463 20.00 -2.40 25.82
C PRO A 463 20.69 -1.07 25.51
N ASN A 464 20.61 -0.14 26.47
CA ASN A 464 21.25 1.19 26.45
C ASN A 464 22.79 1.12 26.45
N ASN A 465 23.37 0.10 25.84
CA ASN A 465 24.81 -0.11 25.80
C ASN A 465 25.36 0.32 24.44
N LEU A 466 25.20 1.61 24.13
CA LEU A 466 26.09 2.34 23.24
C LEU A 466 26.77 3.45 24.04
N LYS A 467 27.75 3.06 24.86
CA LYS A 467 28.92 3.91 25.04
C LYS A 467 29.94 3.46 24.01
N VAL A 468 30.07 4.27 22.96
CA VAL A 468 31.20 4.25 22.05
C VAL A 468 32.46 4.53 22.90
N LYS A 469 33.46 3.65 22.79
CA LYS A 469 34.85 4.05 22.99
C LYS A 469 35.44 4.38 21.65
#